data_AF-A0A512NE22-F1
#
_entry.id   AF-A0A512NE22-F1
#
_cell.length_a   1.000
_cell.length_b   1.000
_cell.length_c   1.000
_cell.angle_alpha   90.00
_cell.angle_beta   90.00
_cell.angle_gamma   90.00
#
_symmetry.space_group_name_H-M   'P 1'
#
loop_
_entity.id
_entity.type
_entity.pdbx_description
1 polymer ?
#
loop_
_entity_poly.entity_id
_entity_poly.type
_entity_poly.pdbx_seq_one_letter_code
_entity_poly.pdbx_strand_id
1 'polypeptide(L)'
;MPDIPKRLKRLLREYAARAHEAELHQALVPLAEAFKRWERGELDSFELNDLIHRFHQGDSREVYVRYISRDHEPALAHAIATGLIDRTAMPGGLLDHLARLIELFEQTERS
;
A
#
# COMPACT_ATOMS: atom_id res chain seq x y z
N MET A 1 23.36 11.56 3.39
CA MET A 1 22.15 12.37 3.09
C MET A 1 22.01 13.41 4.19
N PRO A 2 21.62 14.66 3.88
CA PRO A 2 21.31 15.64 4.92
C PRO A 2 20.24 15.09 5.85
N ASP A 3 20.32 15.42 7.13
CA ASP A 3 19.38 14.89 8.12
C ASP A 3 17.98 15.43 7.84
N ILE A 4 17.03 14.55 7.54
CA ILE A 4 15.66 14.94 7.21
C ILE A 4 15.06 15.67 8.44
N PRO A 5 14.44 16.86 8.26
CA PRO A 5 13.83 17.58 9.37
C PRO A 5 12.89 16.69 10.19
N LYS A 6 12.92 16.77 11.53
CA LYS A 6 12.09 15.94 12.42
C LYS A 6 10.60 15.98 12.05
N ARG A 7 10.11 17.15 11.63
CA ARG A 7 8.73 17.33 11.15
C ARG A 7 8.45 16.49 9.91
N LEU A 8 9.36 16.48 8.94
CA LEU A 8 9.22 15.72 7.71
C LEU A 8 9.32 14.21 7.95
N LYS A 9 10.24 13.75 8.83
CA LYS A 9 10.30 12.35 9.29
C LYS A 9 9.01 11.88 9.97
N ARG A 10 8.29 12.77 10.65
CA ARG A 10 6.99 12.47 11.25
C ARG A 10 5.91 12.33 10.18
N LEU A 11 5.87 13.26 9.23
CA LEU A 11 4.92 13.22 8.12
C LEU A 11 5.11 11.97 7.26
N LEU A 12 6.35 11.59 6.93
CA LEU A 12 6.65 10.35 6.21
C LEU A 12 6.04 9.12 6.89
N ARG A 13 6.24 8.97 8.20
CA ARG A 13 5.67 7.86 8.99
C ARG A 13 4.14 7.88 9.00
N GLU A 14 3.55 9.06 9.18
CA GLU A 14 2.08 9.21 9.21
C GLU A 14 1.45 8.82 7.87
N TYR A 15 1.98 9.35 6.76
CA TYR A 15 1.44 9.06 5.44
C TYR A 15 1.77 7.64 4.96
N ALA A 16 2.92 7.08 5.34
CA ALA A 16 3.22 5.68 5.06
C ALA A 16 2.30 4.72 5.83
N ALA A 17 1.91 5.05 7.07
CA ALA A 17 0.91 4.25 7.79
C ALA A 17 -0.47 4.30 7.11
N ARG A 18 -0.87 5.47 6.58
CA ARG A 18 -2.10 5.60 5.78
C ARG A 18 -2.04 4.83 4.47
N ALA A 19 -0.92 4.91 3.76
CA ALA A 19 -0.70 4.15 2.53
C ALA A 19 -0.76 2.64 2.80
N HIS A 20 -0.11 2.17 3.88
CA HIS A 20 -0.15 0.77 4.28
C HIS A 20 -1.59 0.30 4.55
N GLU A 21 -2.37 1.06 5.31
CA GLU A 21 -3.77 0.72 5.59
C GLU A 21 -4.60 0.68 4.31
N ALA A 22 -4.49 1.70 3.45
CA ALA A 22 -5.24 1.79 2.21
C ALA A 22 -4.90 0.63 1.26
N GLU A 23 -3.63 0.24 1.18
CA GLU A 23 -3.20 -0.87 0.33
C GLU A 23 -3.70 -2.21 0.86
N LEU A 24 -3.59 -2.42 2.18
CA LEU A 24 -4.10 -3.62 2.83
C LEU A 24 -5.62 -3.71 2.65
N HIS A 25 -6.33 -2.59 2.73
CA HIS A 25 -7.76 -2.53 2.47
C HIS A 25 -8.09 -3.00 1.05
N GLN A 26 -7.40 -2.48 0.02
CA GLN A 26 -7.60 -2.91 -1.36
C GLN A 26 -7.33 -4.41 -1.54
N ALA A 27 -6.25 -4.92 -0.94
CA ALA A 27 -5.92 -6.35 -0.98
C ALA A 27 -6.97 -7.24 -0.27
N LEU A 28 -7.67 -6.71 0.74
CA LEU A 28 -8.73 -7.42 1.46
C LEU A 28 -10.08 -7.43 0.74
N VAL A 29 -10.33 -6.50 -0.20
CA VAL A 29 -11.63 -6.41 -0.90
C VAL A 29 -12.03 -7.71 -1.61
N PRO A 30 -11.15 -8.38 -2.39
CA PRO A 30 -11.48 -9.66 -3.02
C PRO A 30 -11.78 -10.76 -2.00
N LEU A 31 -11.05 -10.79 -0.88
CA LEU A 31 -11.27 -11.77 0.18
C LEU A 31 -12.62 -11.54 0.87
N ALA A 32 -12.99 -10.28 1.10
CA ALA A 32 -14.30 -9.93 1.65
C ALA A 32 -15.45 -10.37 0.73
N GLU A 33 -15.31 -10.27 -0.59
CA GLU A 33 -16.30 -10.81 -1.53
C GLU A 33 -16.33 -12.35 -1.49
N ALA A 34 -15.18 -13.02 -1.36
CA ALA A 34 -15.14 -14.47 -1.21
C ALA A 34 -15.94 -14.96 0.02
N PHE A 35 -15.86 -14.26 1.15
CA PHE A 35 -16.70 -14.57 2.32
C PHE A 35 -18.19 -14.45 2.00
N LYS A 36 -18.62 -13.38 1.30
CA LYS A 36 -20.03 -13.22 0.90
C LYS A 36 -20.50 -14.32 -0.05
N ARG A 37 -19.65 -14.73 -0.99
CA ARG A 37 -19.95 -15.84 -1.91
C ARG A 37 -20.11 -17.17 -1.18
N TRP A 38 -19.25 -17.43 -0.20
CA TRP A 38 -19.36 -18.59 0.68
C TRP A 38 -20.65 -18.59 1.51
N GLU A 39 -21.03 -17.44 2.09
CA GLU A 39 -22.31 -17.29 2.81
C GLU A 39 -23.53 -17.58 1.92
N ARG A 40 -23.45 -17.26 0.61
CA ARG A 40 -24.48 -17.57 -0.39
C ARG A 40 -24.43 -19.02 -0.91
N GLY A 41 -23.46 -19.83 -0.48
CA GLY A 41 -23.25 -21.19 -0.96
C GLY A 41 -22.66 -21.28 -2.38
N GLU A 42 -22.11 -20.19 -2.90
CA GLU A 42 -21.43 -20.13 -4.21
C GLU A 42 -19.97 -20.58 -4.16
N LEU A 43 -19.42 -20.69 -2.96
CA LEU A 43 -18.12 -21.29 -2.67
C LEU A 43 -18.30 -22.30 -1.54
N ASP A 44 -17.59 -23.42 -1.63
CA ASP A 44 -17.46 -24.31 -0.49
C ASP A 44 -16.36 -23.86 0.49
N SER A 45 -16.28 -24.53 1.63
CA SER A 45 -15.30 -24.19 2.67
C SER A 45 -13.85 -24.47 2.26
N PHE A 46 -13.60 -25.41 1.35
CA PHE A 46 -12.25 -25.69 0.85
C PHE A 46 -11.79 -24.58 -0.10
N GLU A 47 -12.67 -24.10 -0.97
CA GLU A 47 -12.40 -22.99 -1.89
C GLU A 47 -12.14 -21.69 -1.14
N LEU A 48 -12.95 -21.37 -0.12
CA LEU A 48 -12.72 -20.20 0.74
C LEU A 48 -11.39 -20.33 1.50
N ASN A 49 -11.09 -21.51 2.07
CA ASN A 49 -9.84 -21.73 2.79
C ASN A 49 -8.60 -21.55 1.89
N ASP A 50 -8.66 -22.05 0.65
CA ASP A 50 -7.59 -21.86 -0.33
C ASP A 50 -7.40 -20.39 -0.72
N LEU A 51 -8.49 -19.62 -0.87
CA LEU A 51 -8.41 -18.17 -1.07
C LEU A 51 -7.76 -17.43 0.11
N ILE A 52 -8.09 -17.80 1.34
CA ILE A 52 -7.44 -17.24 2.55
C ILE A 52 -5.95 -17.56 2.55
N HIS A 53 -5.56 -18.80 2.24
CA HIS A 53 -4.16 -19.20 2.17
C HIS A 53 -3.39 -18.43 1.09
N ARG A 54 -3.96 -18.25 -0.11
CA ARG A 54 -3.34 -17.44 -1.17
C ARG A 54 -3.16 -16.00 -0.75
N PHE A 55 -4.19 -15.37 -0.18
CA PHE A 55 -4.10 -14.00 0.33
C PHE A 55 -2.98 -13.85 1.36
N HIS A 56 -2.89 -14.78 2.32
CA HIS A 56 -1.86 -14.73 3.36
C HIS A 56 -0.44 -14.91 2.81
N GLN A 57 -0.25 -15.81 1.84
CA GLN A 57 1.08 -16.10 1.28
C GLN A 57 1.53 -15.10 0.21
N GLY A 58 0.58 -14.52 -0.53
CA GLY A 58 0.81 -13.54 -1.59
C GLY A 58 0.55 -12.12 -1.10
N ASP A 59 -0.62 -11.57 -1.43
CA ASP A 59 -0.97 -10.15 -1.28
C ASP A 59 -0.62 -9.56 0.09
N SER A 60 -1.03 -10.22 1.19
CA SER A 60 -0.75 -9.73 2.53
C SER A 60 0.75 -9.69 2.85
N ARG A 61 1.51 -10.64 2.31
CA ARG A 61 2.97 -10.70 2.47
C ARG A 61 3.65 -9.60 1.68
N GLU A 62 3.21 -9.33 0.46
CA GLU A 62 3.78 -8.27 -0.39
C GLU A 62 3.55 -6.88 0.22
N VAL A 63 2.32 -6.62 0.68
CA VAL A 63 1.99 -5.40 1.42
C VAL A 63 2.88 -5.27 2.66
N TYR A 64 2.98 -6.32 3.47
CA TYR A 64 3.82 -6.30 4.67
C TYR A 64 5.30 -5.99 4.36
N VAL A 65 5.89 -6.67 3.37
CA VAL A 65 7.29 -6.47 2.98
C VAL A 65 7.54 -5.03 2.52
N ARG A 66 6.59 -4.41 1.82
CA ARG A 66 6.71 -3.03 1.35
C ARG A 66 6.78 -2.02 2.50
N TYR A 67 5.97 -2.20 3.55
CA TYR A 67 5.83 -1.20 4.62
C TYR A 67 6.60 -1.51 5.91
N ILE A 68 7.13 -2.72 6.10
CA ILE A 68 7.93 -3.06 7.30
C ILE A 68 9.27 -2.30 7.36
N SER A 69 9.76 -1.82 6.22
CA SER A 69 11.01 -1.06 6.15
C SER A 69 10.97 0.19 7.05
N ARG A 70 12.10 0.51 7.69
CA ARG A 70 12.28 1.78 8.40
C ARG A 70 12.40 2.98 7.44
N ASP A 71 12.75 2.71 6.19
CA ASP A 71 12.71 3.69 5.13
C ASP A 71 11.34 3.66 4.45
N HIS A 72 10.57 4.70 4.70
CA HIS A 72 9.19 4.83 4.23
C HIS A 72 9.09 5.60 2.90
N GLU A 73 10.19 6.20 2.43
CA GLU A 73 10.17 7.02 1.21
C GLU A 73 9.75 6.20 -0.02
N PRO A 74 10.31 4.99 -0.29
CA PRO A 74 9.95 4.22 -1.47
C PRO A 74 8.49 3.75 -1.43
N ALA A 75 8.04 3.25 -0.28
CA ALA A 75 6.67 2.74 -0.12
C ALA A 75 5.63 3.85 -0.32
N LEU A 76 5.84 5.02 0.29
CA LEU A 76 4.93 6.14 0.13
C LEU A 76 4.98 6.74 -1.28
N ALA A 77 6.17 6.82 -1.91
CA ALA A 77 6.29 7.29 -3.28
C ALA A 77 5.55 6.39 -4.27
N HIS A 78 5.66 5.06 -4.11
CA HIS A 78 4.91 4.08 -4.90
C HIS A 78 3.40 4.26 -4.73
N ALA A 79 2.91 4.37 -3.48
CA ALA A 79 1.49 4.59 -3.20
C ALA A 79 0.93 5.89 -3.81
N ILE A 80 1.76 6.94 -3.93
CA ILE A 80 1.36 8.18 -4.61
C ILE A 80 1.34 7.98 -6.14
N ALA A 81 2.37 7.34 -6.69
CA ALA A 81 2.51 7.11 -8.12
C ALA A 81 1.40 6.23 -8.70
N THR A 82 0.95 5.22 -7.95
CA THR A 82 -0.16 4.34 -8.33
C THR A 82 -1.55 4.96 -8.07
N GLY A 83 -1.59 6.15 -7.47
CA GLY A 83 -2.84 6.82 -7.13
C GLY A 83 -3.58 6.24 -5.92
N LEU A 84 -2.95 5.32 -5.17
CA LEU A 84 -3.49 4.81 -3.91
C LEU A 84 -3.70 5.93 -2.88
N ILE A 85 -2.75 6.88 -2.84
CA ILE A 85 -2.86 8.10 -2.04
C ILE A 85 -2.95 9.30 -2.97
N ASP A 86 -4.00 10.11 -2.78
CA ASP A 86 -4.15 11.37 -3.53
C ASP A 86 -3.11 12.40 -3.08
N ARG A 87 -2.21 12.74 -4.01
CA ARG A 87 -1.18 13.77 -3.82
C ARG A 87 -1.75 15.15 -3.51
N THR A 88 -2.97 15.48 -3.94
CA THR A 88 -3.55 16.82 -3.72
C THR A 88 -3.88 17.08 -2.25
N ALA A 89 -4.08 16.02 -1.45
CA ALA A 89 -4.35 16.07 -0.03
C ALA A 89 -3.06 16.12 0.84
N MET A 90 -1.87 16.11 0.22
CA MET A 90 -0.59 15.99 0.93
C MET A 90 0.13 17.34 1.13
N PRO A 91 0.94 17.49 2.19
CA PRO A 91 1.76 18.68 2.38
C PRO A 91 2.81 18.83 1.26
N GLY A 92 2.92 20.01 0.66
CA GLY A 92 3.85 20.27 -0.46
C GLY A 92 5.30 19.87 -0.18
N GLY A 93 5.84 20.23 0.99
CA GLY A 93 7.21 19.85 1.36
C GLY A 93 7.47 18.34 1.51
N LEU A 94 6.42 17.51 1.63
CA LEU A 94 6.54 16.05 1.56
C LEU A 94 6.55 15.56 0.10
N LEU A 95 5.74 16.16 -0.76
CA LEU A 95 5.74 15.87 -2.20
C LEU A 95 7.08 16.26 -2.83
N ASP A 96 7.60 17.44 -2.53
CA ASP A 96 8.90 17.93 -3.04
C ASP A 96 10.03 16.97 -2.64
N HIS A 97 9.99 16.47 -1.41
CA HIS A 97 10.97 15.52 -0.89
C HIS A 97 10.92 14.17 -1.62
N LEU A 98 9.72 13.71 -2.00
CA LEU A 98 9.50 12.42 -2.65
C LEU A 98 9.49 12.51 -4.19
N ALA A 99 9.56 13.71 -4.77
CA ALA A 99 9.30 13.96 -6.19
C ALA A 99 10.07 13.00 -7.13
N ARG A 100 11.39 12.84 -6.92
CA ARG A 100 12.21 11.94 -7.74
C ARG A 100 11.81 10.47 -7.65
N LEU A 101 11.39 10.01 -6.47
CA LEU A 101 10.93 8.63 -6.29
C LEU A 101 9.55 8.44 -6.91
N ILE A 102 8.66 9.42 -6.77
CA ILE A 102 7.32 9.38 -7.39
C ILE A 102 7.48 9.29 -8.91
N GLU A 103 8.30 10.14 -9.53
CA GLU A 103 8.56 10.12 -10.96
C GLU A 103 9.14 8.77 -11.43
N LEU A 104 10.04 8.17 -10.65
CA LEU A 104 10.62 6.87 -10.97
C LEU A 104 9.55 5.77 -10.99
N PHE A 105 8.67 5.72 -10.00
CA PHE A 105 7.59 4.75 -9.96
C PHE A 105 6.55 5.01 -11.06
N GLU A 106 6.17 6.27 -11.31
CA GLU A 106 5.26 6.62 -12.41
C GLU A 106 5.78 6.18 -13.80
N GLN A 107 7.10 6.17 -14.01
CA GLN A 107 7.72 5.68 -15.25
C GLN A 107 7.73 4.15 -15.34
N THR A 108 7.92 3.49 -14.19
CA THR A 108 7.97 2.03 -14.10
C THR A 108 6.58 1.45 -14.37
N GLU A 109 5.52 2.05 -13.83
CA GLU A 109 4.12 1.61 -14.03
C GLU A 109 3.61 1.83 -15.47
N ARG A 110 4.31 2.65 -16.29
CA ARG A 110 3.95 2.93 -17.69
C ARG A 110 4.66 2.03 -18.71
N SER A 111 5.67 1.27 -18.29
CA SER A 111 6.52 0.44 -19.15
C SER A 111 6.03 -1.01 -19.17
#